data_AF-A0A9P4H5Y0-F1
#
_entry.id   AF-A0A9P4H5Y0-F1
#
_cell.length_a   1.000
_cell.length_b   1.000
_cell.length_c   1.000
_cell.angle_alpha   90.00
_cell.angle_beta   90.00
_cell.angle_gamma   90.00
#
_symmetry.space_group_name_H-M   'P 1'
#
loop_
_entity.id
_entity.type
_entity.pdbx_description
1 polymer ?
#
loop_
_entity_poly.entity_id
_entity_poly.type
_entity_poly.pdbx_seq_one_letter_code
_entity_poly.pdbx_strand_id
1 'polypeptide(L)'
;MGSFLSSRANADDNWKSDARFAMESRVYCVICGGPFDTEGEVYNLDTKEPRYQWLFDYRLLGRRDDIHNHTYFEDHDDPVNTSEVDGIFLSEPAWFSFTGSLCFRVRNEARTDHIEYSGLRYSPRANYTLFPLHGGCIETSCRAINHHRSHGKDSSGEPALAVLFKLLNTRFFERHRAPPTHVTDDTEIDIFDLCVCSNLYGPRSVLSMTKLEWWGGEYDRFYTNPIDVPDLESFVFDVLMASSHNEASSTDLKLASREPEGIERLPVELLDAICSYLPPQSVIKLHRTSSLMASKIPLENAFWRDSLRGGCLHPHIWDLDIKQIEALRQESNITFSAAGWDWRSVAKLLAMKQFPVTGRDLRLEKMPLGLWNRCRIWSIIEEALDVTLGELSANNRNDSAIEVREPRFVVSAWDLDDDLETEAQ
;
A
#
# COMPACT_ATOMS: atom_id res chain seq x y z
N MET A 1 -4.55 -7.76 -35.09
CA MET A 1 -4.60 -7.55 -33.62
C MET A 1 -4.83 -6.07 -33.41
N GLY A 2 -6.06 -5.70 -33.06
CA GLY A 2 -6.55 -4.33 -33.12
C GLY A 2 -6.09 -3.50 -31.92
N SER A 3 -5.66 -2.28 -32.21
CA SER A 3 -5.38 -1.23 -31.23
C SER A 3 -6.68 -0.80 -30.55
N PHE A 4 -6.83 -1.12 -29.26
CA PHE A 4 -7.89 -0.58 -28.39
C PHE A 4 -7.38 0.69 -27.73
N LEU A 5 -7.32 1.79 -28.48
CA LEU A 5 -7.18 3.12 -27.89
C LEU A 5 -8.24 4.06 -28.48
N SER A 6 -8.88 4.78 -27.57
CA SER A 6 -9.73 5.96 -27.78
C SER A 6 -11.20 5.71 -28.17
N SER A 7 -11.99 5.16 -27.25
CA SER A 7 -13.36 5.66 -27.08
C SER A 7 -13.35 6.86 -26.15
N ARG A 8 -13.59 8.02 -26.74
CA ARG A 8 -13.77 9.33 -26.12
C ARG A 8 -14.84 9.24 -25.01
N ALA A 9 -14.51 9.77 -23.84
CA ALA A 9 -15.21 9.68 -22.56
C ALA A 9 -16.60 10.38 -22.46
N ASN A 10 -17.45 10.36 -23.50
CA ASN A 10 -18.63 11.24 -23.53
C ASN A 10 -19.97 10.55 -23.94
N ALA A 11 -20.20 9.26 -23.65
CA ALA A 11 -21.49 8.66 -24.05
C ALA A 11 -22.11 7.59 -23.14
N ASP A 12 -21.53 7.27 -21.98
CA ASP A 12 -22.14 6.31 -21.04
C ASP A 12 -21.93 6.73 -19.57
N ASP A 13 -21.87 8.05 -19.32
CA ASP A 13 -21.60 8.69 -18.02
C ASP A 13 -22.61 8.39 -16.90
N ASN A 14 -23.66 7.62 -17.20
CA ASN A 14 -24.71 7.31 -16.24
C ASN A 14 -24.60 5.91 -15.63
N TRP A 15 -23.59 5.13 -16.00
CA TRP A 15 -23.29 3.90 -15.25
C TRP A 15 -22.63 4.29 -13.92
N LYS A 16 -23.37 4.12 -12.82
CA LYS A 16 -22.81 4.07 -11.48
C LYS A 16 -22.64 2.59 -11.14
N SER A 17 -21.42 2.17 -10.83
CA SER A 17 -21.21 0.82 -10.28
C SER A 17 -22.00 0.66 -8.99
N ASP A 18 -22.40 -0.56 -8.65
CA ASP A 18 -22.96 -0.83 -7.32
C ASP A 18 -21.98 -0.44 -6.20
N ALA A 19 -20.68 -0.44 -6.50
CA ALA A 19 -19.67 0.13 -5.59
C ALA A 19 -19.85 1.65 -5.38
N ARG A 20 -20.20 2.43 -6.40
CA ARG A 20 -20.54 3.87 -6.23
C ARG A 20 -21.82 4.06 -5.42
N PHE A 21 -22.81 3.19 -5.62
CA PHE A 21 -24.01 3.20 -4.76
C PHE A 21 -23.67 2.89 -3.29
N ALA A 22 -22.76 1.93 -3.05
CA ALA A 22 -22.26 1.63 -1.71
C ALA A 22 -21.50 2.82 -1.11
N MET A 23 -20.76 3.57 -1.92
CA MET A 23 -20.15 4.85 -1.50
C MET A 23 -21.22 5.88 -1.12
N GLU A 24 -22.19 6.16 -1.98
CA GLU A 24 -23.32 7.07 -1.68
C GLU A 24 -24.06 6.67 -0.39
N SER A 25 -24.20 5.36 -0.17
CA SER A 25 -24.81 4.79 1.03
C SER A 25 -23.89 4.75 2.26
N ARG A 26 -22.61 5.12 2.12
CA ARG A 26 -21.55 5.07 3.16
C ARG A 26 -21.22 3.67 3.67
N VAL A 27 -21.48 2.66 2.85
CA VAL A 27 -21.30 1.22 3.12
C VAL A 27 -20.13 0.67 2.31
N TYR A 28 -18.95 1.24 2.51
CA TYR A 28 -17.73 0.80 1.82
C TYR A 28 -16.50 1.03 2.68
N CYS A 29 -15.45 0.26 2.44
CA CYS A 29 -14.17 0.46 3.08
C CYS A 29 -13.51 1.71 2.50
N VAL A 30 -13.29 2.74 3.32
CA VAL A 30 -12.72 4.00 2.85
C VAL A 30 -11.29 3.90 2.31
N ILE A 31 -10.57 2.80 2.59
CA ILE A 31 -9.19 2.60 2.10
C ILE A 31 -9.17 1.91 0.74
N CYS A 32 -9.87 0.77 0.59
CA CYS A 32 -9.80 -0.02 -0.65
C CYS A 32 -10.94 0.30 -1.64
N GLY A 33 -12.01 0.94 -1.18
CA GLY A 33 -13.23 1.23 -1.94
C GLY A 33 -14.14 0.03 -2.16
N GLY A 34 -13.86 -1.10 -1.49
CA GLY A 34 -14.71 -2.29 -1.57
C GLY A 34 -16.02 -2.07 -0.82
N PRO A 35 -17.18 -2.41 -1.40
CA PRO A 35 -18.46 -2.36 -0.73
C PRO A 35 -18.52 -3.41 0.38
N PHE A 36 -19.27 -3.16 1.45
CA PHE A 36 -19.54 -4.18 2.46
C PHE A 36 -20.78 -5.01 2.15
N ASP A 37 -21.66 -4.49 1.29
CA ASP A 37 -22.75 -5.27 0.73
C ASP A 37 -22.26 -6.08 -0.47
N THR A 38 -21.56 -7.18 -0.19
CA THR A 38 -21.13 -8.13 -1.21
C THR A 38 -22.14 -9.26 -1.41
N GLU A 39 -23.25 -9.26 -0.67
CA GLU A 39 -24.30 -10.28 -0.75
C GLU A 39 -25.26 -9.94 -1.90
N GLY A 40 -25.04 -10.53 -3.08
CA GLY A 40 -25.96 -10.38 -4.21
C GLY A 40 -25.41 -10.95 -5.50
N GLU A 41 -26.27 -11.09 -6.52
CA GLU A 41 -25.88 -11.59 -7.86
C GLU A 41 -24.97 -10.62 -8.63
N VAL A 42 -24.73 -9.44 -8.09
CA VAL A 42 -23.97 -8.33 -8.70
C VAL A 42 -22.48 -8.65 -8.78
N TYR A 43 -21.93 -9.18 -7.69
CA TYR A 43 -20.54 -9.54 -7.58
C TYR A 43 -20.51 -11.07 -7.72
N ASN A 44 -20.00 -11.61 -8.82
CA ASN A 44 -19.83 -13.07 -8.98
C ASN A 44 -18.70 -13.59 -8.05
N LEU A 45 -18.74 -13.22 -6.77
CA LEU A 45 -17.79 -13.58 -5.74
C LEU A 45 -18.34 -14.80 -5.01
N ASP A 46 -17.61 -15.90 -5.08
CA ASP A 46 -17.89 -17.04 -4.21
C ASP A 46 -17.37 -16.71 -2.80
N THR A 47 -18.26 -16.32 -1.90
CA THR A 47 -17.92 -15.97 -0.52
C THR A 47 -17.27 -17.12 0.26
N LYS A 48 -17.33 -18.35 -0.25
CA LYS A 48 -16.65 -19.51 0.32
C LYS A 48 -15.19 -19.59 -0.08
N GLU A 49 -14.78 -18.95 -1.18
CA GLU A 49 -13.38 -18.95 -1.61
C GLU A 49 -12.50 -18.19 -0.60
N PRO A 50 -11.42 -18.82 -0.09
CA PRO A 50 -10.57 -18.21 0.94
C PRO A 50 -10.04 -16.82 0.57
N ARG A 51 -9.77 -16.58 -0.73
CA ARG A 51 -9.26 -15.29 -1.22
C ARG A 51 -10.22 -14.11 -1.01
N TYR A 52 -11.52 -14.35 -0.81
CA TYR A 52 -12.54 -13.32 -0.57
C TYR A 52 -12.97 -13.20 0.89
N GLN A 53 -12.61 -14.14 1.76
CA GLN A 53 -13.06 -14.16 3.15
C GLN A 53 -12.64 -12.90 3.94
N TRP A 54 -11.50 -12.31 3.60
CA TRP A 54 -11.02 -11.08 4.25
C TRP A 54 -11.96 -9.88 4.06
N LEU A 55 -12.78 -9.86 3.00
CA LEU A 55 -13.76 -8.81 2.77
C LEU A 55 -14.84 -8.80 3.84
N PHE A 56 -15.07 -9.92 4.54
CA PHE A 56 -16.10 -10.01 5.58
C PHE A 56 -15.59 -9.66 6.99
N ASP A 57 -14.31 -9.31 7.14
CA ASP A 57 -13.75 -8.80 8.40
C ASP A 57 -13.91 -7.28 8.48
N TYR A 58 -15.15 -6.83 8.69
CA TYR A 58 -15.48 -5.42 8.83
C TYR A 58 -15.10 -4.90 10.23
N ARG A 59 -14.52 -3.71 10.30
CA ARG A 59 -14.13 -3.05 11.55
C ARG A 59 -14.52 -1.59 11.52
N LEU A 60 -14.85 -1.04 12.68
CA LEU A 60 -15.06 0.39 12.86
C LEU A 60 -13.87 0.98 13.61
N LEU A 61 -13.25 2.00 13.02
CA LEU A 61 -12.12 2.74 13.58
C LEU A 61 -12.56 4.16 13.94
N GLY A 62 -12.40 4.53 15.21
CA GLY A 62 -12.91 5.79 15.76
C GLY A 62 -12.12 6.32 16.96
N ARG A 63 -12.60 7.42 17.56
CA ARG A 63 -12.17 7.87 18.89
C ARG A 63 -13.06 7.28 19.96
N ARG A 64 -12.45 6.78 21.04
CA ARG A 64 -13.18 6.15 22.16
C ARG A 64 -14.19 7.13 22.77
N ASP A 65 -13.77 8.35 23.04
CA ASP A 65 -14.61 9.35 23.72
C ASP A 65 -15.69 9.96 22.81
N ASP A 66 -15.71 9.61 21.52
CA ASP A 66 -16.65 10.15 20.53
C ASP A 66 -17.61 9.06 19.99
N ILE A 67 -17.38 7.79 20.32
CA ILE A 67 -18.06 6.65 19.69
C ILE A 67 -19.59 6.70 19.87
N HIS A 68 -20.07 7.12 21.04
CA HIS A 68 -21.51 7.25 21.34
C HIS A 68 -22.21 8.34 20.51
N ASN A 69 -21.47 9.30 19.95
CA ASN A 69 -22.06 10.30 19.05
C ASN A 69 -22.42 9.71 17.67
N HIS A 70 -21.96 8.48 17.39
CA HIS A 70 -22.18 7.76 16.13
C HIS A 70 -23.20 6.62 16.25
N THR A 71 -23.78 6.40 17.44
CA THR A 71 -24.83 5.38 17.60
C THR A 71 -26.12 5.81 16.91
N TYR A 72 -26.85 4.84 16.36
CA TYR A 72 -28.12 5.10 15.69
C TYR A 72 -29.25 5.35 16.72
N PHE A 73 -29.20 4.63 17.84
CA PHE A 73 -30.11 4.78 18.97
C PHE A 73 -29.36 5.29 20.21
N GLU A 74 -30.05 6.01 21.10
CA GLU A 74 -29.54 6.37 22.42
C GLU A 74 -29.48 5.10 23.28
N ASP A 75 -28.42 4.32 23.07
CA ASP A 75 -28.06 3.17 23.88
C ASP A 75 -26.87 3.55 24.78
N HIS A 76 -26.91 3.11 26.02
CA HIS A 76 -25.87 3.37 27.02
C HIS A 76 -24.91 2.19 27.19
N ASP A 77 -25.02 1.17 26.34
CA ASP A 77 -24.09 0.05 26.31
C ASP A 77 -22.73 0.46 25.73
N ASP A 78 -21.67 -0.07 26.33
CA ASP A 78 -20.30 0.11 25.87
C ASP A 78 -19.95 -0.95 24.80
N PRO A 79 -19.34 -0.55 23.66
CA PRO A 79 -18.88 -1.50 22.65
C PRO A 79 -17.56 -2.19 23.06
N VAL A 80 -17.36 -3.43 22.62
CA VAL A 80 -16.06 -4.09 22.77
C VAL A 80 -15.00 -3.35 21.95
N ASN A 81 -14.00 -2.78 22.64
CA ASN A 81 -12.82 -2.17 22.03
C ASN A 81 -11.65 -3.15 22.00
N THR A 82 -11.16 -3.47 20.80
CA THR A 82 -10.00 -4.33 20.58
C THR A 82 -8.68 -3.55 20.44
N SER A 83 -8.73 -2.22 20.44
CA SER A 83 -7.53 -1.39 20.37
C SER A 83 -6.78 -1.32 21.69
N GLU A 84 -5.48 -1.63 21.66
CA GLU A 84 -4.54 -1.39 22.76
C GLU A 84 -4.02 0.07 22.78
N VAL A 85 -4.40 0.89 21.81
CA VAL A 85 -3.92 2.27 21.66
C VAL A 85 -4.82 3.24 22.42
N ASP A 86 -4.22 4.06 23.28
CA ASP A 86 -4.97 4.99 24.13
C ASP A 86 -5.82 5.98 23.31
N GLY A 87 -7.06 6.18 23.76
CA GLY A 87 -8.05 7.02 23.09
C GLY A 87 -8.56 6.53 21.73
N ILE A 88 -8.06 5.43 21.18
CA ILE A 88 -8.53 4.85 19.92
C ILE A 88 -9.57 3.76 20.19
N PHE A 89 -10.62 3.76 19.37
CA PHE A 89 -11.61 2.69 19.31
C PHE A 89 -11.39 1.87 18.04
N LEU A 90 -11.25 0.56 18.20
CA LEU A 90 -11.29 -0.40 17.11
C LEU A 90 -12.27 -1.51 17.49
N SER A 91 -13.36 -1.64 16.76
CA SER A 91 -14.37 -2.65 17.08
C SER A 91 -13.84 -4.07 16.93
N GLU A 92 -14.51 -5.04 17.57
CA GLU A 92 -14.47 -6.42 17.08
C GLU A 92 -15.07 -6.53 15.66
N PRO A 93 -15.05 -7.70 14.97
CA PRO A 93 -15.69 -7.81 13.67
C PRO A 93 -17.14 -7.32 13.75
N ALA A 94 -17.47 -6.31 12.95
CA ALA A 94 -18.81 -5.79 12.83
C ALA A 94 -19.64 -6.65 11.87
N TRP A 95 -20.97 -6.58 11.98
CA TRP A 95 -21.89 -7.13 10.99
C TRP A 95 -22.58 -6.00 10.25
N PHE A 96 -22.83 -6.22 8.96
CA PHE A 96 -23.63 -5.32 8.14
C PHE A 96 -24.79 -6.12 7.54
N SER A 97 -25.96 -5.49 7.42
CA SER A 97 -27.09 -6.06 6.68
C SER A 97 -27.79 -4.98 5.88
N PHE A 98 -27.95 -5.23 4.58
CA PHE A 98 -28.63 -4.32 3.67
C PHE A 98 -30.14 -4.20 3.94
N THR A 99 -30.75 -5.24 4.53
CA THR A 99 -32.21 -5.29 4.78
C THR A 99 -32.72 -4.32 5.86
N GLY A 100 -31.85 -3.50 6.46
CA GLY A 100 -32.16 -2.61 7.58
C GLY A 100 -31.71 -1.14 7.41
N SER A 101 -31.31 -0.52 8.53
CA SER A 101 -30.99 0.91 8.70
C SER A 101 -29.66 1.37 8.08
N LEU A 102 -29.04 0.59 7.19
CA LEU A 102 -27.67 0.83 6.67
C LEU A 102 -26.65 1.08 7.80
N CYS A 103 -26.77 0.32 8.88
CA CYS A 103 -25.94 0.46 10.08
C CYS A 103 -25.00 -0.73 10.27
N PHE A 104 -23.87 -0.47 10.93
CA PHE A 104 -22.94 -1.49 11.37
C PHE A 104 -23.30 -1.94 12.78
N ARG A 105 -23.37 -3.25 12.98
CA ARG A 105 -23.67 -3.86 14.29
C ARG A 105 -22.37 -4.31 14.93
N VAL A 106 -22.11 -3.85 16.15
CA VAL A 106 -20.98 -4.28 16.97
C VAL A 106 -21.54 -4.84 18.27
N ARG A 107 -21.00 -5.96 18.75
CA ARG A 107 -21.45 -6.52 20.04
C ARG A 107 -21.09 -5.57 21.19
N ASN A 108 -21.98 -5.50 22.18
CA ASN A 108 -21.70 -4.82 23.44
C ASN A 108 -20.70 -5.61 24.29
N GLU A 109 -20.11 -4.98 25.31
CA GLU A 109 -19.15 -5.62 26.22
C GLU A 109 -19.73 -6.85 26.93
N ALA A 110 -21.03 -6.81 27.26
CA ALA A 110 -21.73 -7.93 27.87
C ALA A 110 -21.92 -9.13 26.92
N ARG A 111 -21.72 -8.93 25.60
CA ARG A 111 -21.97 -9.89 24.52
C ARG A 111 -23.41 -10.41 24.50
N THR A 112 -24.35 -9.60 24.96
CA THR A 112 -25.78 -9.93 25.02
C THR A 112 -26.57 -9.30 23.89
N ASP A 113 -26.11 -8.16 23.37
CA ASP A 113 -26.79 -7.40 22.32
C ASP A 113 -25.79 -6.73 21.35
N HIS A 114 -26.33 -6.08 20.33
CA HIS A 114 -25.60 -5.35 19.32
C HIS A 114 -25.92 -3.85 19.37
N ILE A 115 -24.88 -3.03 19.37
CA ILE A 115 -24.96 -1.59 19.21
C ILE A 115 -24.90 -1.27 17.71
N GLU A 116 -25.84 -0.46 17.24
CA GLU A 116 -25.90 -0.02 15.84
C GLU A 116 -25.18 1.31 15.65
N TYR A 117 -24.23 1.35 14.72
CA TYR A 117 -23.40 2.51 14.38
C TYR A 117 -23.62 2.99 12.95
N SER A 118 -23.57 4.31 12.76
CA SER A 118 -23.54 4.94 11.45
C SER A 118 -22.13 5.41 11.11
N GLY A 119 -21.48 4.74 10.16
CA GLY A 119 -20.15 5.12 9.67
C GLY A 119 -20.19 6.35 8.76
N LEU A 120 -19.06 7.08 8.69
CA LEU A 120 -18.86 8.24 7.80
C LEU A 120 -19.93 9.32 7.95
N ARG A 121 -20.55 9.42 9.12
CA ARG A 121 -21.57 10.42 9.41
C ARG A 121 -20.92 11.66 10.01
N TYR A 122 -21.14 12.80 9.36
CA TYR A 122 -20.88 14.09 9.99
C TYR A 122 -22.00 14.39 11.00
N SER A 123 -21.63 14.54 12.28
CA SER A 123 -22.55 14.96 13.34
C SER A 123 -22.03 16.27 13.93
N PRO A 124 -22.87 17.32 14.07
CA PRO A 124 -22.46 18.56 14.74
C PRO A 124 -22.03 18.38 16.20
N ARG A 125 -22.36 17.23 16.80
CA ARG A 125 -21.97 16.85 18.16
C ARG A 125 -20.68 16.02 18.21
N ALA A 126 -20.29 15.42 17.08
CA ALA A 126 -19.10 14.60 16.99
C ALA A 126 -17.90 15.46 16.58
N ASN A 127 -16.79 15.28 17.28
CA ASN A 127 -15.52 15.94 16.91
C ASN A 127 -14.71 15.12 15.92
N TYR A 128 -15.06 13.84 15.75
CA TYR A 128 -14.37 12.89 14.90
C TYR A 128 -15.36 12.05 14.10
N THR A 129 -14.84 11.33 13.12
CA THR A 129 -15.62 10.41 12.29
C THR A 129 -15.35 8.96 12.68
N LEU A 130 -16.37 8.11 12.53
CA LEU A 130 -16.25 6.66 12.63
C LEU A 130 -16.06 6.06 11.24
N PHE A 131 -14.92 5.40 11.01
CA PHE A 131 -14.55 4.86 9.70
C PHE A 131 -14.77 3.37 9.61
N PRO A 132 -15.61 2.89 8.68
CA PRO A 132 -15.73 1.48 8.40
C PRO A 132 -14.61 1.02 7.46
N LEU A 133 -13.92 -0.06 7.83
CA LEU A 133 -12.70 -0.56 7.19
C LEU A 133 -12.68 -2.09 7.17
N HIS A 134 -11.97 -2.69 6.22
CA HIS A 134 -11.60 -4.10 6.31
C HIS A 134 -10.39 -4.28 7.24
N GLY A 135 -10.35 -5.35 8.03
CA GLY A 135 -9.21 -5.69 8.89
C GLY A 135 -7.89 -5.75 8.12
N GLY A 136 -7.89 -6.39 6.94
CA GLY A 136 -6.71 -6.43 6.07
C GLY A 136 -6.26 -5.06 5.54
N CYS A 137 -7.18 -4.11 5.36
CA CYS A 137 -6.82 -2.72 5.02
C CYS A 137 -6.14 -2.02 6.20
N ILE A 138 -6.65 -2.22 7.43
CA ILE A 138 -6.04 -1.66 8.64
C ILE A 138 -4.63 -2.20 8.82
N GLU A 139 -4.44 -3.52 8.73
CA GLU A 139 -3.14 -4.15 8.88
C GLU A 139 -2.13 -3.65 7.84
N THR A 140 -2.50 -3.68 6.56
CA THR A 140 -1.64 -3.20 5.46
C THR A 140 -1.26 -1.74 5.68
N SER A 141 -2.22 -0.90 6.07
CA SER A 141 -1.99 0.53 6.30
C SER A 141 -1.07 0.77 7.50
N CYS A 142 -1.23 0.03 8.59
CA CYS A 142 -0.35 0.14 9.75
C CYS A 142 1.09 -0.28 9.40
N ARG A 143 1.27 -1.31 8.57
CA ARG A 143 2.60 -1.71 8.05
C ARG A 143 3.20 -0.60 7.19
N ALA A 144 2.42 0.00 6.29
CA ALA A 144 2.86 1.13 5.46
C ALA A 144 3.30 2.34 6.30
N ILE A 145 2.50 2.71 7.31
CA ILE A 145 2.82 3.81 8.24
C ILE A 145 4.10 3.53 9.03
N ASN A 146 4.26 2.32 9.59
CA ASN A 146 5.46 1.94 10.33
C ASN A 146 6.70 2.01 9.43
N HIS A 147 6.59 1.53 8.19
CA HIS A 147 7.68 1.62 7.23
C HIS A 147 8.04 3.08 6.92
N HIS A 148 7.04 3.89 6.57
CA HIS A 148 7.24 5.31 6.24
C HIS A 148 7.95 6.07 7.39
N ARG A 149 7.56 5.79 8.64
CA ARG A 149 8.18 6.41 9.83
C ARG A 149 9.58 5.90 10.12
N SER A 150 9.90 4.65 9.80
CA SER A 150 11.26 4.12 9.97
C SER A 150 12.29 4.87 9.11
N HIS A 151 11.84 5.53 8.04
CA HIS A 151 12.66 6.39 7.18
C HIS A 151 12.58 7.89 7.52
N GLY A 152 11.56 8.31 8.26
CA GLY A 152 11.35 9.69 8.68
C GLY A 152 12.16 10.06 9.93
N LYS A 153 12.38 11.36 10.15
CA LYS A 153 12.87 11.89 11.45
C LYS A 153 11.79 11.89 12.53
N ASP A 154 10.57 11.51 12.19
CA ASP A 154 9.41 11.69 13.02
C ASP A 154 9.27 10.54 14.02
N SER A 155 10.04 10.66 15.10
CA SER A 155 10.07 9.71 16.22
C SER A 155 8.90 9.91 17.17
N SER A 156 7.71 10.30 16.67
CA SER A 156 6.57 10.73 17.48
C SER A 156 6.06 9.67 18.47
N GLY A 157 6.61 8.45 18.48
CA GLY A 157 6.29 7.36 19.40
C GLY A 157 4.85 6.83 19.26
N GLU A 158 4.01 7.56 18.52
CA GLU A 158 2.61 7.29 18.34
C GLU A 158 2.40 5.96 17.61
N PRO A 159 1.51 5.07 18.07
CA PRO A 159 1.25 3.82 17.37
C PRO A 159 0.67 4.03 15.96
N ALA A 160 0.99 3.15 15.00
CA ALA A 160 0.54 3.28 13.62
C ALA A 160 -0.98 3.38 13.46
N LEU A 161 -1.75 2.69 14.30
CA LEU A 161 -3.21 2.77 14.29
C LEU A 161 -3.74 4.17 14.63
N ALA A 162 -3.10 4.88 15.57
CA ALA A 162 -3.47 6.25 15.89
C ALA A 162 -3.10 7.21 14.75
N VAL A 163 -1.94 7.00 14.12
CA VAL A 163 -1.54 7.77 12.92
C VAL A 163 -2.54 7.52 11.78
N LEU A 164 -2.97 6.28 11.55
CA LEU A 164 -3.99 5.94 10.55
C LEU A 164 -5.30 6.67 10.84
N PHE A 165 -5.78 6.61 12.09
CA PHE A 165 -7.00 7.32 12.49
C PHE A 165 -6.88 8.84 12.26
N LYS A 166 -5.75 9.46 12.64
CA LYS A 166 -5.49 10.87 12.39
C LYS A 166 -5.51 11.19 10.90
N LEU A 167 -4.82 10.40 10.09
CA LEU A 167 -4.78 10.53 8.63
C LEU A 167 -6.19 10.52 8.04
N LEU A 168 -7.01 9.54 8.41
CA LEU A 168 -8.40 9.41 7.94
C LEU A 168 -9.25 10.63 8.32
N ASN A 169 -9.17 11.09 9.59
CA ASN A 169 -9.94 12.27 10.02
C ASN A 169 -9.49 13.55 9.33
N THR A 170 -8.18 13.77 9.22
CA THR A 170 -7.62 14.96 8.56
C THR A 170 -8.17 15.04 7.14
N ARG A 171 -8.06 13.96 6.36
CA ARG A 171 -8.59 13.89 4.99
C ARG A 171 -10.10 14.07 4.93
N PHE A 172 -10.83 13.43 5.83
CA PHE A 172 -12.29 13.55 5.91
C PHE A 172 -12.73 15.00 6.13
N PHE A 173 -12.14 15.68 7.11
CA PHE A 173 -12.49 17.07 7.42
C PHE A 173 -12.01 18.06 6.36
N GLU A 174 -10.86 17.82 5.73
CA GLU A 174 -10.41 18.62 4.58
C GLU A 174 -11.42 18.57 3.44
N ARG A 175 -11.88 17.36 3.08
CA ARG A 175 -12.89 17.17 2.02
C ARG A 175 -14.21 17.84 2.38
N HIS A 176 -14.67 17.72 3.62
CA HIS A 176 -15.92 18.34 4.09
C HIS A 176 -15.85 19.86 4.30
N ARG A 177 -14.66 20.44 4.50
CA ARG A 177 -14.47 21.89 4.62
C ARG A 177 -14.27 22.58 3.27
N ALA A 178 -13.94 21.82 2.22
CA ALA A 178 -13.82 22.38 0.89
C ALA A 178 -15.15 23.06 0.47
N PRO A 179 -15.11 24.21 -0.22
CA PRO A 179 -16.33 24.84 -0.70
C PRO A 179 -17.09 23.86 -1.59
N PRO A 180 -18.42 23.71 -1.44
CA PRO A 180 -19.18 22.83 -2.30
C PRO A 180 -18.95 23.27 -3.75
N THR A 181 -18.35 22.37 -4.54
CA THR A 181 -18.35 22.52 -5.99
C THR A 181 -19.81 22.40 -6.43
N HIS A 182 -20.21 23.07 -7.52
CA HIS A 182 -21.62 23.29 -7.89
C HIS A 182 -22.44 22.02 -8.27
N VAL A 183 -21.97 20.82 -7.95
CA VAL A 183 -22.63 19.54 -8.20
C VAL A 183 -22.73 18.83 -6.85
N THR A 184 -23.86 18.15 -6.58
CA THR A 184 -24.00 17.19 -5.47
C THR A 184 -22.89 16.15 -5.63
N ASP A 185 -21.78 16.39 -4.94
CA ASP A 185 -20.56 15.64 -5.16
C ASP A 185 -20.63 14.40 -4.30
N ASP A 186 -21.12 13.31 -4.89
CA ASP A 186 -21.15 11.98 -4.28
C ASP A 186 -19.72 11.53 -3.81
N THR A 187 -18.67 12.28 -4.16
CA THR A 187 -17.27 12.11 -3.73
C THR A 187 -16.89 12.88 -2.45
N GLU A 188 -17.83 13.49 -1.72
CA GLU A 188 -17.55 14.18 -0.44
C GLU A 188 -16.88 13.27 0.61
N ILE A 189 -17.13 11.97 0.53
CA ILE A 189 -16.55 10.94 1.41
C ILE A 189 -15.42 10.16 0.73
N ASP A 190 -15.08 10.49 -0.52
CA ASP A 190 -13.96 9.89 -1.24
C ASP A 190 -12.61 10.50 -0.79
N ILE A 191 -12.23 10.20 0.45
CA ILE A 191 -11.07 10.80 1.13
C ILE A 191 -9.71 10.41 0.55
N PHE A 192 -9.67 9.41 -0.34
CA PHE A 192 -8.47 8.94 -1.03
C PHE A 192 -8.65 8.89 -2.54
N ASP A 193 -9.55 9.69 -3.12
CA ASP A 193 -9.75 9.80 -4.56
C ASP A 193 -9.87 8.42 -5.26
N LEU A 194 -10.57 7.48 -4.63
CA LEU A 194 -10.79 6.11 -5.09
C LEU A 194 -11.63 6.07 -6.36
N CYS A 195 -12.39 7.13 -6.66
CA CYS A 195 -13.11 7.31 -7.91
C CYS A 195 -12.22 7.75 -9.09
N VAL A 196 -10.93 8.05 -8.85
CA VAL A 196 -9.99 8.46 -9.90
C VAL A 196 -9.40 7.25 -10.62
N CYS A 197 -9.37 7.32 -11.95
CA CYS A 197 -8.68 6.39 -12.82
C CYS A 197 -7.45 7.06 -13.45
N SER A 198 -6.28 6.46 -13.27
CA SER A 198 -5.03 6.93 -13.88
C SER A 198 -4.85 6.29 -15.26
N ASN A 199 -4.43 7.07 -16.25
CA ASN A 199 -4.07 6.53 -17.56
C ASN A 199 -2.89 5.54 -17.48
N LEU A 200 -2.03 5.66 -16.46
CA LEU A 200 -0.84 4.82 -16.31
C LEU A 200 -1.08 3.59 -15.43
N TYR A 201 -1.79 3.78 -14.31
CA TYR A 201 -2.00 2.75 -13.29
C TYR A 201 -3.42 2.18 -13.28
N GLY A 202 -4.29 2.67 -14.16
CA GLY A 202 -5.69 2.29 -14.25
C GLY A 202 -6.52 2.72 -13.03
N PRO A 203 -7.62 2.00 -12.76
CA PRO A 203 -8.54 2.34 -11.69
C PRO A 203 -7.89 2.18 -10.31
N ARG A 204 -8.00 3.21 -9.46
CA ARG A 204 -7.50 3.18 -8.07
C ARG A 204 -8.36 2.28 -7.18
N SER A 205 -9.61 2.08 -7.54
CA SER A 205 -10.58 1.20 -6.89
C SER A 205 -11.64 0.72 -7.86
N VAL A 206 -12.42 -0.28 -7.46
CA VAL A 206 -13.69 -0.69 -8.09
C VAL A 206 -14.65 0.48 -8.33
N LEU A 207 -14.55 1.56 -7.54
CA LEU A 207 -15.33 2.80 -7.70
C LEU A 207 -15.02 3.58 -8.98
N SER A 208 -13.82 3.36 -9.55
CA SER A 208 -13.31 4.04 -10.73
C SER A 208 -13.24 3.15 -11.98
N MET A 209 -13.65 1.89 -11.87
CA MET A 209 -13.66 0.95 -12.99
C MET A 209 -14.71 1.34 -14.01
N THR A 210 -14.45 1.07 -15.28
CA THR A 210 -15.44 1.13 -16.34
C THR A 210 -16.34 -0.10 -16.29
N LYS A 211 -17.54 0.02 -16.90
CA LYS A 211 -18.45 -1.11 -17.09
C LYS A 211 -17.76 -2.28 -17.79
N LEU A 212 -16.93 -2.05 -18.80
CA LEU A 212 -16.25 -3.12 -19.53
C LEU A 212 -15.23 -3.88 -18.67
N GLU A 213 -14.43 -3.16 -17.88
CA GLU A 213 -13.49 -3.78 -16.94
C GLU A 213 -14.25 -4.60 -15.89
N TRP A 214 -15.41 -4.11 -15.43
CA TRP A 214 -16.28 -4.84 -14.53
C TRP A 214 -16.74 -6.18 -15.10
N TRP A 215 -17.33 -6.17 -16.30
CA TRP A 215 -17.77 -7.41 -16.97
C TRP A 215 -16.61 -8.33 -17.36
N GLY A 216 -15.41 -7.77 -17.53
CA GLY A 216 -14.18 -8.52 -17.80
C GLY A 216 -13.64 -9.29 -16.60
N GLY A 217 -14.18 -9.09 -15.39
CA GLY A 217 -13.67 -9.73 -14.17
C GLY A 217 -12.44 -9.03 -13.57
N GLU A 218 -12.07 -7.84 -14.06
CA GLU A 218 -10.93 -7.08 -13.55
C GLU A 218 -11.15 -6.60 -12.10
N TYR A 219 -12.34 -6.76 -11.53
CA TYR A 219 -12.62 -6.43 -10.14
C TYR A 219 -11.97 -7.43 -9.16
N ASP A 220 -11.65 -8.65 -9.60
CA ASP A 220 -11.08 -9.73 -8.76
C ASP A 220 -9.79 -9.28 -8.05
N ARG A 221 -8.95 -8.49 -8.73
CA ARG A 221 -7.70 -7.98 -8.15
C ARG A 221 -7.91 -6.98 -7.01
N PHE A 222 -9.06 -6.32 -6.93
CA PHE A 222 -9.40 -5.40 -5.83
C PHE A 222 -9.95 -6.13 -4.61
N TYR A 223 -10.52 -7.31 -4.84
CA TYR A 223 -11.19 -8.14 -3.85
C TYR A 223 -10.37 -9.32 -3.36
N THR A 224 -9.24 -9.63 -4.00
CA THR A 224 -8.32 -10.66 -3.52
C THR A 224 -7.60 -10.21 -2.25
N ASN A 225 -7.45 -11.13 -1.28
CA ASN A 225 -6.81 -10.88 0.01
C ASN A 225 -5.42 -10.22 -0.12
N PRO A 226 -5.22 -9.01 0.42
CA PRO A 226 -3.93 -8.33 0.38
C PRO A 226 -2.97 -8.80 1.48
N ILE A 227 -3.44 -9.55 2.48
CA ILE A 227 -2.63 -10.01 3.61
C ILE A 227 -2.05 -11.38 3.31
N ASP A 228 -2.89 -12.34 2.94
CA ASP A 228 -2.47 -13.70 2.58
C ASP A 228 -2.43 -13.81 1.05
N VAL A 229 -1.22 -13.84 0.51
CA VAL A 229 -0.97 -13.89 -0.94
C VAL A 229 -0.51 -15.30 -1.30
N PRO A 230 -1.43 -16.21 -1.64
CA PRO A 230 -1.04 -17.51 -2.14
C PRO A 230 -0.21 -17.34 -3.41
N ASP A 231 0.73 -18.26 -3.61
CA ASP A 231 1.63 -18.31 -4.77
C ASP A 231 2.66 -17.17 -4.86
N LEU A 232 2.87 -16.39 -3.79
CA LEU A 232 3.91 -15.36 -3.77
C LEU A 232 5.30 -15.92 -4.07
N GLU A 233 5.67 -17.02 -3.42
CA GLU A 233 6.96 -17.70 -3.62
C GLU A 233 7.08 -18.29 -5.01
N SER A 234 6.01 -18.92 -5.52
CA SER A 234 5.95 -19.45 -6.87
C SER A 234 6.13 -18.35 -7.92
N PHE A 235 5.47 -17.20 -7.73
CA PHE A 235 5.63 -16.03 -8.58
C PHE A 235 7.06 -15.49 -8.55
N VAL A 236 7.65 -15.32 -7.37
CA VAL A 236 9.03 -14.82 -7.23
C VAL A 236 10.02 -15.81 -7.84
N PHE A 237 9.77 -17.11 -7.71
CA PHE A 237 10.53 -18.16 -8.40
C PHE A 237 10.44 -18.04 -9.93
N ASP A 238 9.24 -17.87 -10.48
CA ASP A 238 9.03 -17.64 -11.92
C ASP A 238 9.79 -16.39 -12.41
N VAL A 239 9.75 -15.30 -11.62
CA VAL A 239 10.50 -14.07 -11.91
C VAL A 239 12.02 -14.32 -11.87
N LEU A 240 12.53 -15.06 -10.89
CA LEU A 240 13.95 -15.43 -10.81
C LEU A 240 14.39 -16.24 -12.02
N MET A 241 13.57 -17.23 -12.41
CA MET A 241 13.81 -18.05 -13.58
C MET A 241 13.89 -17.20 -14.85
N ALA A 242 12.92 -16.31 -15.06
CA ALA A 242 12.91 -15.42 -16.20
C ALA A 242 14.06 -14.38 -16.20
N SER A 243 14.58 -14.03 -15.01
CA SER A 243 15.67 -13.04 -14.85
C SER A 243 17.07 -13.64 -15.01
N SER A 244 17.23 -14.95 -14.80
CA SER A 244 18.52 -15.66 -14.79
C SER A 244 19.25 -15.73 -16.14
N HIS A 245 18.67 -15.19 -17.22
CA HIS A 245 19.25 -15.22 -18.57
C HIS A 245 20.00 -13.95 -19.00
N ASN A 246 20.01 -12.90 -18.17
CA ASN A 246 20.88 -11.75 -18.42
C ASN A 246 22.26 -12.05 -17.84
N GLU A 247 23.15 -12.59 -18.68
CA GLU A 247 24.58 -12.66 -18.35
C GLU A 247 25.05 -11.28 -17.91
N ALA A 248 25.49 -11.17 -16.65
CA ALA A 248 26.07 -9.96 -16.12
C ALA A 248 27.23 -9.57 -17.05
N SER A 249 27.08 -8.45 -17.76
CA SER A 249 28.22 -7.72 -18.27
C SER A 249 29.09 -7.45 -17.05
N SER A 250 30.25 -8.10 -16.99
CA SER A 250 31.26 -7.82 -15.99
C SER A 250 31.66 -6.37 -16.20
N THR A 251 31.01 -5.47 -15.49
CA THR A 251 31.41 -4.08 -15.43
C THR A 251 32.70 -4.11 -14.63
N ASP A 252 33.82 -4.23 -15.35
CA ASP A 252 35.15 -4.12 -14.79
C ASP A 252 35.21 -2.75 -14.12
N LEU A 253 35.00 -2.73 -12.81
CA LEU A 253 35.00 -1.51 -12.01
C LEU A 253 36.42 -0.95 -12.09
N LYS A 254 36.62 0.01 -13.00
CA LYS A 254 37.90 0.71 -13.14
C LYS A 254 38.24 1.32 -11.80
N LEU A 255 39.32 0.83 -11.19
CA LEU A 255 39.81 1.32 -9.91
C LEU A 255 40.07 2.83 -10.05
N ALA A 256 39.44 3.64 -9.21
CA ALA A 256 39.69 5.07 -9.20
C ALA A 256 41.15 5.35 -8.82
N SER A 257 41.81 6.23 -9.56
CA SER A 257 43.20 6.66 -9.34
C SER A 257 43.37 7.66 -8.18
N ARG A 258 42.28 8.01 -7.48
CA ARG A 258 42.29 8.97 -6.37
C ARG A 258 42.65 8.30 -5.06
N GLU A 259 43.26 9.04 -4.15
CA GLU A 259 43.41 8.58 -2.77
C GLU A 259 42.05 8.46 -2.07
N PRO A 260 41.83 7.41 -1.24
CA PRO A 260 40.63 7.28 -0.44
C PRO A 260 40.47 8.46 0.53
N GLU A 261 39.24 8.94 0.71
CA GLU A 261 38.94 10.04 1.64
C GLU A 261 37.84 9.66 2.65
N GLY A 262 37.92 10.22 3.87
CA GLY A 262 36.91 10.04 4.90
C GLY A 262 36.63 8.57 5.25
N ILE A 263 35.36 8.16 5.14
CA ILE A 263 34.90 6.79 5.45
C ILE A 263 35.50 5.74 4.49
N GLU A 264 35.93 6.13 3.29
CA GLU A 264 36.61 5.21 2.35
C GLU A 264 37.96 4.72 2.85
N ARG A 265 38.57 5.40 3.83
CA ARG A 265 39.84 4.96 4.44
C ARG A 265 39.66 3.81 5.42
N LEU A 266 38.42 3.51 5.83
CA LEU A 266 38.18 2.43 6.76
C LEU A 266 38.53 1.07 6.13
N PRO A 267 39.09 0.14 6.93
CA PRO A 267 39.17 -1.26 6.56
C PRO A 267 37.79 -1.84 6.26
N VAL A 268 37.74 -2.87 5.39
CA VAL A 268 36.48 -3.49 4.95
C VAL A 268 35.72 -4.06 6.15
N GLU A 269 36.42 -4.60 7.15
CA GLU A 269 35.81 -5.18 8.35
C GLU A 269 35.03 -4.13 9.17
N LEU A 270 35.49 -2.88 9.19
CA LEU A 270 34.77 -1.79 9.85
C LEU A 270 33.58 -1.33 9.01
N LEU A 271 33.69 -1.35 7.68
CA LEU A 271 32.57 -1.04 6.79
C LEU A 271 31.49 -2.11 6.89
N ASP A 272 31.84 -3.39 6.91
CA ASP A 272 30.90 -4.50 7.12
C ASP A 272 30.17 -4.37 8.45
N ALA A 273 30.92 -4.07 9.52
CA ALA A 273 30.33 -3.80 10.84
C ALA A 273 29.35 -2.61 10.78
N ILE A 274 29.72 -1.49 10.14
CA ILE A 274 28.82 -0.35 9.96
C ILE A 274 27.57 -0.75 9.16
N CYS A 275 27.74 -1.43 8.03
CA CYS A 275 26.65 -1.89 7.17
C CYS A 275 25.68 -2.82 7.90
N SER A 276 26.15 -3.63 8.86
CA SER A 276 25.28 -4.47 9.68
C SER A 276 24.30 -3.70 10.58
N TYR A 277 24.57 -2.42 10.85
CA TYR A 277 23.67 -1.53 11.60
C TYR A 277 22.85 -0.59 10.69
N LEU A 278 23.06 -0.64 9.37
CA LEU A 278 22.36 0.21 8.42
C LEU A 278 21.20 -0.54 7.75
N PRO A 279 20.08 0.12 7.47
CA PRO A 279 19.03 -0.47 6.64
C PRO A 279 19.53 -0.67 5.20
N PRO A 280 18.99 -1.65 4.44
CA PRO A 280 19.46 -1.96 3.09
C PRO A 280 19.52 -0.77 2.15
N GLN A 281 18.56 0.15 2.21
CA GLN A 281 18.54 1.35 1.36
C GLN A 281 19.73 2.28 1.65
N SER A 282 20.18 2.37 2.91
CA SER A 282 21.35 3.15 3.28
C SER A 282 22.64 2.47 2.83
N VAL A 283 22.71 1.15 2.87
CA VAL A 283 23.84 0.37 2.32
C VAL A 283 23.96 0.57 0.81
N ILE A 284 22.85 0.51 0.08
CA ILE A 284 22.80 0.78 -1.37
C ILE A 284 23.28 2.21 -1.67
N LYS A 285 22.81 3.20 -0.90
CA LYS A 285 23.26 4.59 -1.04
C LYS A 285 24.76 4.73 -0.78
N LEU A 286 25.27 4.08 0.27
CA LEU A 286 26.69 4.10 0.62
C LEU A 286 27.54 3.48 -0.50
N HIS A 287 27.15 2.29 -0.99
CA HIS A 287 27.77 1.64 -2.15
C HIS A 287 27.89 2.57 -3.36
N ARG A 288 26.85 3.37 -3.63
CA ARG A 288 26.79 4.30 -4.77
C ARG A 288 27.55 5.62 -4.58
N THR A 289 28.14 5.88 -3.41
CA THR A 289 28.83 7.16 -3.17
C THR A 289 30.14 7.31 -3.97
N SER A 290 30.82 6.21 -4.29
CA SER A 290 32.02 6.20 -5.12
C SER A 290 32.36 4.80 -5.64
N SER A 291 33.18 4.70 -6.69
CA SER A 291 33.65 3.40 -7.19
C SER A 291 34.51 2.63 -6.19
N LEU A 292 35.25 3.33 -5.32
CA LEU A 292 36.00 2.71 -4.23
C LEU A 292 35.09 2.16 -3.14
N MET A 293 34.00 2.86 -2.82
CA MET A 293 33.01 2.34 -1.88
C MET A 293 32.26 1.15 -2.47
N ALA A 294 31.96 1.21 -3.77
CA ALA A 294 31.33 0.10 -4.49
C ALA A 294 32.20 -1.18 -4.47
N SER A 295 33.53 -1.05 -4.55
CA SER A 295 34.44 -2.19 -4.45
C SER A 295 34.62 -2.72 -3.03
N LYS A 296 34.47 -1.86 -2.01
CA LYS A 296 34.58 -2.26 -0.59
C LYS A 296 33.29 -2.82 0.00
N ILE A 297 32.13 -2.42 -0.50
CA ILE A 297 30.82 -2.86 -0.03
C ILE A 297 30.09 -3.54 -1.18
N PRO A 298 30.43 -4.79 -1.53
CA PRO A 298 29.82 -5.45 -2.67
C PRO A 298 28.34 -5.77 -2.40
N LEU A 299 27.45 -5.37 -3.32
CA LEU A 299 26.02 -5.72 -3.28
C LEU A 299 25.79 -7.07 -3.96
N GLU A 300 26.30 -8.13 -3.34
CA GLU A 300 26.21 -9.50 -3.86
C GLU A 300 24.77 -10.03 -3.89
N ASN A 301 24.53 -11.13 -4.61
CA ASN A 301 23.22 -11.79 -4.65
C ASN A 301 22.66 -12.14 -3.26
N ALA A 302 23.54 -12.49 -2.31
CA ALA A 302 23.12 -12.75 -0.93
C ALA A 302 22.52 -11.50 -0.26
N PHE A 303 23.10 -10.31 -0.48
CA PHE A 303 22.56 -9.06 0.04
C PHE A 303 21.12 -8.83 -0.46
N TRP A 304 20.88 -8.99 -1.76
CA TRP A 304 19.56 -8.79 -2.34
C TRP A 304 18.53 -9.81 -1.83
N ARG A 305 18.88 -11.09 -1.83
CA ARG A 305 18.04 -12.17 -1.32
C ARG A 305 17.66 -11.95 0.14
N ASP A 306 18.66 -11.70 0.99
CA ASP A 306 18.45 -11.59 2.43
C ASP A 306 17.70 -10.29 2.79
N SER A 307 17.93 -9.20 2.04
CA SER A 307 17.19 -7.95 2.22
C SER A 307 15.73 -8.02 1.76
N LEU A 308 15.42 -8.84 0.74
CA LEU A 308 14.05 -9.14 0.33
C LEU A 308 13.33 -10.00 1.38
N ARG A 309 13.99 -11.07 1.85
CA ARG A 309 13.44 -12.00 2.86
C ARG A 309 12.94 -11.29 4.11
N GLY A 310 13.68 -10.29 4.59
CA GLY A 310 13.31 -9.56 5.80
C GLY A 310 12.22 -8.52 5.60
N GLY A 311 11.69 -8.33 4.38
CA GLY A 311 10.88 -7.17 4.00
C GLY A 311 11.63 -5.84 4.19
N CYS A 312 12.93 -5.87 4.46
CA CYS A 312 13.72 -4.68 4.76
C CYS A 312 13.96 -3.84 3.50
N LEU A 313 14.08 -4.51 2.34
CA LEU A 313 14.22 -3.83 1.05
C LEU A 313 12.88 -3.36 0.51
N HIS A 314 11.92 -4.29 0.41
CA HIS A 314 10.55 -4.08 -0.09
C HIS A 314 9.55 -4.48 0.97
N PRO A 315 9.07 -3.51 1.76
CA PRO A 315 8.26 -3.81 2.93
C PRO A 315 6.90 -4.38 2.59
N HIS A 316 6.37 -4.19 1.38
CA HIS A 316 5.14 -4.82 0.90
C HIS A 316 5.30 -6.32 0.59
N ILE A 317 6.51 -6.89 0.71
CA ILE A 317 6.81 -8.31 0.50
C ILE A 317 7.36 -8.91 1.80
N TRP A 318 6.68 -8.60 2.91
CA TRP A 318 7.14 -8.91 4.26
C TRP A 318 7.11 -10.40 4.63
N ASP A 319 6.38 -11.21 3.86
CA ASP A 319 6.04 -12.61 4.12
C ASP A 319 6.75 -13.60 3.19
N LEU A 320 7.71 -13.13 2.39
CA LEU A 320 8.44 -13.97 1.45
C LEU A 320 9.23 -15.10 2.14
N ASP A 321 8.86 -16.35 1.89
CA ASP A 321 9.61 -17.51 2.39
C ASP A 321 10.65 -18.01 1.39
N ILE A 322 11.90 -17.58 1.59
CA ILE A 322 13.04 -18.05 0.77
C ILE A 322 13.21 -19.57 0.83
N LYS A 323 12.85 -20.25 1.92
CA LYS A 323 12.99 -21.71 2.01
C LYS A 323 12.03 -22.42 1.07
N GLN A 324 10.84 -21.89 0.88
CA GLN A 324 9.87 -22.42 -0.07
C GLN A 324 10.34 -22.20 -1.51
N ILE A 325 10.93 -21.04 -1.82
CA ILE A 325 11.55 -20.79 -3.14
C ILE A 325 12.71 -21.78 -3.39
N GLU A 326 13.52 -22.06 -2.37
CA GLU A 326 14.58 -23.08 -2.44
C GLU A 326 14.03 -24.50 -2.61
N ALA A 327 12.87 -24.82 -2.03
CA ALA A 327 12.20 -26.10 -2.22
C ALA A 327 11.67 -26.25 -3.66
N LEU A 328 10.98 -25.23 -4.19
CA LEU A 328 10.51 -25.18 -5.59
C LEU A 328 11.65 -25.41 -6.59
N ARG A 329 12.83 -24.87 -6.28
CA ARG A 329 14.05 -25.11 -7.07
C ARG A 329 14.45 -26.58 -7.09
N GLN A 330 14.47 -27.23 -5.93
CA GLN A 330 14.87 -28.64 -5.81
C GLN A 330 13.91 -29.54 -6.59
N GLU A 331 12.61 -29.26 -6.50
CA GLU A 331 11.55 -29.99 -7.20
C GLU A 331 11.64 -29.82 -8.73
N SER A 332 12.03 -28.63 -9.19
CA SER A 332 12.12 -28.32 -10.62
C SER A 332 13.31 -29.02 -11.34
N ASN A 333 14.20 -29.72 -10.62
CA ASN A 333 15.41 -30.36 -11.16
C ASN A 333 16.34 -29.41 -11.96
N ILE A 334 16.29 -28.12 -11.64
CA ILE A 334 17.04 -27.09 -12.34
C ILE A 334 18.47 -27.06 -11.81
N THR A 335 19.44 -27.44 -12.64
CA THR A 335 20.87 -27.57 -12.29
C THR A 335 21.64 -26.25 -12.22
N PHE A 336 20.99 -25.08 -12.29
CA PHE A 336 21.70 -23.80 -12.15
C PHE A 336 22.39 -23.71 -10.79
N SER A 337 23.64 -23.24 -10.78
CA SER A 337 24.34 -22.88 -9.54
C SER A 337 23.54 -21.79 -8.81
N ALA A 338 23.52 -21.81 -7.48
CA ALA A 338 22.83 -20.79 -6.68
C ALA A 338 23.34 -19.37 -6.97
N ALA A 339 24.56 -19.25 -7.51
CA ALA A 339 25.17 -18.01 -7.95
C ALA A 339 24.59 -17.44 -9.27
N GLY A 340 23.85 -18.24 -10.04
CA GLY A 340 23.28 -17.85 -11.34
C GLY A 340 21.92 -17.14 -11.25
N TRP A 341 21.37 -16.97 -10.04
CA TRP A 341 20.11 -16.26 -9.86
C TRP A 341 20.34 -14.79 -9.61
N ASP A 342 19.73 -13.95 -10.45
CA ASP A 342 19.83 -12.50 -10.35
C ASP A 342 18.79 -11.93 -9.38
N TRP A 343 19.07 -12.05 -8.09
CA TRP A 343 18.23 -11.49 -7.03
C TRP A 343 18.18 -9.96 -7.08
N ARG A 344 19.18 -9.30 -7.68
CA ARG A 344 19.18 -7.84 -7.89
C ARG A 344 18.09 -7.44 -8.86
N SER A 345 17.95 -8.15 -9.99
CA SER A 345 16.90 -7.88 -10.98
C SER A 345 15.51 -8.10 -10.42
N VAL A 346 15.32 -9.16 -9.63
CA VAL A 346 14.05 -9.42 -8.93
C VAL A 346 13.75 -8.33 -7.92
N ALA A 347 14.73 -7.94 -7.11
CA ALA A 347 14.58 -6.82 -6.20
C ALA A 347 14.21 -5.53 -6.94
N LYS A 348 14.90 -5.17 -8.03
CA LYS A 348 14.56 -3.98 -8.82
C LYS A 348 13.13 -4.03 -9.35
N LEU A 349 12.72 -5.18 -9.91
CA LEU A 349 11.38 -5.35 -10.46
C LEU A 349 10.28 -5.21 -9.40
N LEU A 350 10.48 -5.86 -8.24
CA LEU A 350 9.53 -5.87 -7.14
C LEU A 350 9.52 -4.58 -6.32
N ALA A 351 10.48 -3.67 -6.54
CA ALA A 351 10.52 -2.35 -5.92
C ALA A 351 9.35 -1.46 -6.35
N MET A 352 8.76 -1.76 -7.52
CA MET A 352 7.64 -1.01 -8.05
C MET A 352 6.41 -1.24 -7.16
N LYS A 353 5.94 -0.19 -6.48
CA LYS A 353 4.70 -0.22 -5.68
C LYS A 353 3.45 0.05 -6.54
N GLN A 354 3.64 0.75 -7.65
CA GLN A 354 2.60 1.03 -8.62
C GLN A 354 2.92 0.26 -9.91
N PHE A 355 2.11 -0.77 -10.17
CA PHE A 355 2.23 -1.58 -11.39
C PHE A 355 1.33 -1.01 -12.47
N PRO A 356 1.87 -0.59 -13.63
CA PRO A 356 1.06 -0.12 -14.74
C PRO A 356 0.10 -1.20 -15.23
N VAL A 357 -1.11 -0.80 -15.63
CA VAL A 357 -2.10 -1.73 -16.21
C VAL A 357 -1.68 -2.22 -17.60
N THR A 358 -0.75 -1.52 -18.27
CA THR A 358 -0.22 -1.94 -19.57
C THR A 358 1.30 -1.87 -19.65
N GLY A 359 1.89 -2.94 -20.20
CA GLY A 359 3.14 -2.94 -20.97
C GLY A 359 4.40 -2.41 -20.30
N ARG A 360 4.99 -3.14 -19.35
CA ARG A 360 6.40 -2.90 -18.99
C ARG A 360 7.27 -4.15 -18.85
N ASP A 361 6.77 -5.23 -18.26
CA ASP A 361 7.58 -6.43 -18.07
C ASP A 361 6.75 -7.72 -18.13
N LEU A 362 7.09 -8.63 -19.05
CA LEU A 362 6.42 -9.93 -19.20
C LEU A 362 6.55 -10.80 -17.94
N ARG A 363 7.58 -10.56 -17.12
CA ARG A 363 7.77 -11.27 -15.84
C ARG A 363 6.67 -10.98 -14.82
N LEU A 364 5.95 -9.86 -14.99
CA LEU A 364 4.86 -9.47 -14.11
C LEU A 364 3.48 -9.96 -14.58
N GLU A 365 3.38 -10.66 -15.72
CA GLU A 365 2.10 -11.10 -16.29
C GLU A 365 1.31 -12.02 -15.34
N LYS A 366 2.01 -12.83 -14.55
CA LYS A 366 1.43 -13.74 -13.55
C LYS A 366 1.47 -13.19 -12.13
N MET A 367 1.54 -11.88 -11.94
CA MET A 367 1.58 -11.29 -10.61
C MET A 367 0.34 -11.70 -9.80
N PRO A 368 0.52 -12.27 -8.59
CA PRO A 368 -0.59 -12.65 -7.73
C PRO A 368 -1.49 -11.45 -7.46
N LEU A 369 -2.79 -11.64 -7.64
CA LEU A 369 -3.79 -10.57 -7.47
C LEU A 369 -3.76 -9.96 -6.07
N GLY A 370 -3.48 -10.77 -5.04
CA GLY A 370 -3.32 -10.30 -3.66
C GLY A 370 -2.12 -9.38 -3.47
N LEU A 371 -0.97 -9.69 -4.10
CA LEU A 371 0.21 -8.83 -4.08
C LEU A 371 -0.08 -7.49 -4.75
N TRP A 372 -0.76 -7.50 -5.90
CA TRP A 372 -1.18 -6.27 -6.56
C TRP A 372 -2.08 -5.42 -5.66
N ASN A 373 -3.09 -6.04 -5.03
CA ASN A 373 -4.01 -5.34 -4.13
C ASN A 373 -3.28 -4.73 -2.92
N ARG A 374 -2.34 -5.48 -2.35
CA ARG A 374 -1.48 -5.04 -1.25
C ARG A 374 -0.67 -3.82 -1.65
N CYS A 375 0.03 -3.86 -2.78
CA CYS A 375 0.83 -2.75 -3.29
C CYS A 375 -0.02 -1.50 -3.60
N ARG A 376 -1.23 -1.69 -4.12
CA ARG A 376 -2.21 -0.62 -4.34
C ARG A 376 -2.59 0.07 -3.02
N ILE A 377 -3.05 -0.70 -2.02
CA ILE A 377 -3.43 -0.17 -0.70
C ILE A 377 -2.23 0.55 -0.05
N TRP A 378 -1.05 -0.06 -0.14
CA TRP A 378 0.19 0.52 0.37
C TRP A 378 0.48 1.90 -0.24
N SER A 379 0.40 2.00 -1.57
CA SER A 379 0.66 3.25 -2.30
C SER A 379 -0.34 4.35 -1.92
N ILE A 380 -1.63 4.00 -1.73
CA ILE A 380 -2.67 4.94 -1.28
C ILE A 380 -2.29 5.58 0.05
N ILE A 381 -1.81 4.77 1.01
CA ILE A 381 -1.45 5.23 2.34
C ILE A 381 -0.18 6.09 2.32
N GLU A 382 0.85 5.68 1.58
CA GLU A 382 2.08 6.47 1.45
C GLU A 382 1.82 7.84 0.82
N GLU A 383 1.06 7.88 -0.28
CA GLU A 383 0.68 9.14 -0.93
C GLU A 383 -0.08 10.07 0.03
N ALA A 384 -0.98 9.51 0.84
CA ALA A 384 -1.72 10.29 1.82
C ALA A 384 -0.84 10.82 2.97
N LEU A 385 0.15 10.03 3.41
CA LEU A 385 1.13 10.47 4.42
C LEU A 385 2.03 11.58 3.89
N ASP A 386 2.52 11.45 2.66
CA ASP A 386 3.39 12.45 2.02
C ASP A 386 2.70 13.82 1.90
N VAL A 387 1.42 13.83 1.51
CA VAL A 387 0.62 15.07 1.45
C VAL A 387 0.45 15.67 2.85
N THR A 388 0.05 14.86 3.83
CA THR A 388 -0.20 15.35 5.21
C THR A 388 1.08 15.92 5.84
N LEU A 389 2.22 15.26 5.66
CA LEU A 389 3.52 15.73 6.18
C LEU A 389 4.05 16.96 5.44
N GLY A 390 3.80 17.03 4.12
CA GLY A 390 4.13 18.19 3.30
C GLY A 390 3.39 19.44 3.77
N GLU A 391 2.09 19.31 4.06
CA GLU A 391 1.25 20.41 4.54
C GLU A 391 1.62 20.86 5.96
N LEU A 392 1.89 19.93 6.88
CA LEU A 392 2.39 20.25 8.22
C LEU A 392 3.72 21.01 8.16
N SER A 393 4.61 20.62 7.25
CA SER A 393 5.89 21.29 7.02
C SER A 393 5.72 22.68 6.40
N ALA A 394 4.76 22.86 5.49
CA ALA A 394 4.45 24.16 4.87
C ALA A 394 3.82 25.14 5.86
N ASN A 395 2.88 24.67 6.70
CA ASN A 395 2.23 25.49 7.72
C ASN A 395 3.22 25.97 8.79
N ASN A 396 4.20 25.15 9.17
CA ASN A 396 5.29 25.56 10.06
C ASN A 396 6.28 26.53 9.40
N ARG A 397 6.40 26.53 8.07
CA ARG A 397 7.27 27.46 7.33
C ARG A 397 6.62 28.81 7.05
N ASN A 398 5.30 28.92 7.05
CA ASN A 398 4.62 30.21 6.88
C ASN A 398 4.80 31.16 8.07
N ASP A 399 5.41 30.71 9.18
CA ASP A 399 5.93 31.56 10.27
C ASP A 399 7.41 31.99 10.09
N SER A 400 8.08 31.52 9.03
CA SER A 400 9.46 31.89 8.72
C SER A 400 9.65 32.04 7.21
N ALA A 401 9.62 33.29 6.73
CA ALA A 401 9.79 33.63 5.32
C ALA A 401 11.13 33.12 4.74
N ILE A 402 11.14 31.93 4.13
CA ILE A 402 12.22 31.42 3.28
C ILE A 402 11.58 30.64 2.12
N GLU A 403 12.10 30.90 0.92
CA GLU A 403 11.60 30.51 -0.41
C GLU A 403 11.24 29.02 -0.57
N VAL A 404 10.10 28.81 -1.24
CA VAL A 404 9.49 27.53 -1.59
C VAL A 404 10.34 26.82 -2.63
N ARG A 405 10.82 25.61 -2.30
CA ARG A 405 11.36 24.64 -3.24
C ARG A 405 10.23 23.70 -3.64
N GLU A 406 10.01 23.51 -4.94
CA GLU A 406 8.96 22.67 -5.51
C GLU A 406 8.92 21.24 -4.90
N PRO A 407 7.74 20.60 -4.83
CA PRO A 407 7.62 19.23 -4.36
C PRO A 407 8.37 18.32 -5.31
N ARG A 408 9.49 17.76 -4.82
CA ARG A 408 10.17 16.66 -5.51
C ARG A 408 9.25 15.45 -5.44
N PHE A 409 8.80 14.96 -6.59
CA PHE A 409 8.45 13.55 -6.71
C PHE A 409 9.61 12.76 -6.10
N VAL A 410 9.29 11.79 -5.24
CA VAL A 410 10.29 10.85 -4.74
C VAL A 410 10.75 10.04 -5.94
N VAL A 411 11.78 10.55 -6.63
CA VAL A 411 12.59 9.79 -7.57
C VAL A 411 12.98 8.55 -6.80
N SER A 412 12.53 7.39 -7.29
CA SER A 412 12.84 6.15 -6.62
C SER A 412 14.37 6.09 -6.55
N ALA A 413 14.95 5.54 -5.47
CA ALA A 413 16.40 5.40 -5.40
C ALA A 413 16.96 4.57 -6.59
N TRP A 414 16.09 3.99 -7.42
CA TRP A 414 16.38 3.15 -8.58
C TRP A 414 16.39 3.90 -9.91
N ASP A 415 15.75 5.08 -10.01
CA ASP A 415 15.65 5.82 -11.28
C ASP A 415 16.99 6.48 -11.68
N LEU A 416 17.98 6.50 -10.79
CA LEU A 416 19.33 7.01 -11.05
C LEU A 416 20.26 5.97 -11.70
N ASP A 417 19.84 4.71 -11.83
CA ASP A 417 20.65 3.68 -12.51
C ASP A 417 20.70 3.95 -14.04
N ASP A 418 19.65 4.51 -14.65
CA ASP A 418 19.65 4.81 -16.10
C ASP A 418 20.57 5.99 -16.46
N ASP A 419 20.69 6.98 -15.58
CA ASP A 419 21.50 8.19 -15.83
C ASP A 419 23.01 7.96 -15.62
N LEU A 420 23.41 7.10 -14.67
CA LEU A 420 24.83 6.78 -14.43
C LEU A 420 25.40 5.74 -15.40
N GLU A 421 24.55 4.88 -15.98
CA GLU A 421 24.98 3.96 -17.04
C GLU A 421 25.20 4.69 -18.39
N THR A 422 24.54 5.84 -18.61
CA THR A 422 24.74 6.66 -19.82
C THR A 422 25.95 7.60 -19.73
N GLU A 423 26.38 8.04 -18.54
CA GLU A 423 27.58 8.89 -18.38
C GLU A 423 28.91 8.10 -18.35
N ALA A 424 28.86 6.77 -18.32
CA ALA A 424 30.05 5.90 -18.29
C ALA A 424 30.38 5.24 -19.65
N GLN A 425 29.65 5.55 -20.72
CA GLN A 425 29.97 5.23 -22.12
C GLN A 425 30.56 6.45 -22.83
#